data_AF-A0A5J4QM71-F1
#
_entry.id   AF-A0A5J4QM71-F1
#
_cell.length_a   1.000
_cell.length_b   1.000
_cell.length_c   1.000
_cell.angle_alpha   90.00
_cell.angle_beta   90.00
_cell.angle_gamma   90.00
#
_symmetry.space_group_name_H-M   'P 1'
#
loop_
_entity.id
_entity.type
_entity.pdbx_description
1 polymer ?
#
loop_
_entity_poly.entity_id
_entity_poly.type
_entity_poly.pdbx_seq_one_letter_code
_entity_poly.pdbx_strand_id
1 'polypeptide(L)' 'TLPIGNVIAADGMLYCYSDRGDMALVKATPEKFDIVSKFPITLGTDQHWAHPVIYKGTLYVRHGNTLMAYKIS' A
#
# COMPACT_ATOMS: atom_id res chain seq x y z
N THR A 1 -8.70 11.12 -5.22
CA THR A 1 -8.17 10.18 -6.23
C THR A 1 -6.84 9.65 -5.75
N LEU A 2 -6.55 8.36 -5.97
CA LEU A 2 -5.21 7.83 -5.72
C LEU A 2 -4.28 8.28 -6.86
N PRO A 3 -3.10 8.83 -6.55
CA PRO A 3 -2.04 9.11 -7.53
C PRO A 3 -1.52 7.83 -8.19
N ILE A 4 -0.63 7.97 -9.17
CA ILE A 4 0.06 6.84 -9.81
C ILE A 4 0.85 6.07 -8.75
N GLY A 5 0.95 4.74 -8.89
CA GLY A 5 1.60 3.94 -7.88
C GLY A 5 1.63 2.44 -8.15
N ASN A 6 2.05 1.69 -7.14
CA ASN A 6 2.11 0.24 -7.15
C ASN A 6 0.84 -0.35 -6.52
N VAL A 7 0.43 -1.53 -7.00
CA VAL A 7 -0.74 -2.24 -6.47
C VAL A 7 -0.39 -3.72 -6.28
N ILE A 8 -0.79 -4.28 -5.14
CA ILE A 8 -0.85 -5.72 -4.90
C ILE A 8 -2.25 -6.13 -4.43
N ALA A 9 -2.59 -7.42 -4.54
CA ALA A 9 -3.89 -7.94 -4.12
C ALA A 9 -3.72 -9.09 -3.13
N ALA A 10 -4.54 -9.09 -2.07
CA ALA A 10 -4.64 -10.18 -1.10
C ALA A 10 -6.01 -10.14 -0.44
N ASP A 11 -6.57 -11.32 -0.12
CA ASP A 11 -7.83 -11.48 0.63
C ASP A 11 -9.02 -10.68 0.06
N GLY A 12 -9.10 -10.57 -1.27
CA GLY A 12 -10.17 -9.84 -1.96
C GLY A 12 -10.06 -8.31 -1.88
N MET A 13 -8.91 -7.79 -1.42
CA MET A 13 -8.62 -6.36 -1.31
C MET A 13 -7.43 -5.98 -2.19
N LEU A 14 -7.40 -4.73 -2.64
CA LEU A 14 -6.23 -4.12 -3.26
C LEU A 14 -5.48 -3.26 -2.23
N TYR A 15 -4.16 -3.33 -2.27
CA TYR A 15 -3.26 -2.49 -1.50
C TYR A 15 -2.57 -1.57 -2.49
N CYS A 16 -2.96 -0.30 -2.49
CA CYS A 16 -2.50 0.70 -3.44
C CYS A 16 -1.51 1.64 -2.76
N TYR A 17 -0.25 1.60 -3.20
CA TYR A 17 0.81 2.47 -2.71
C TYR A 17 1.12 3.56 -3.72
N SER A 18 0.83 4.80 -3.36
CA SER A 18 1.00 5.95 -4.25
C SER A 18 2.43 6.48 -4.26
N ASP A 19 2.81 7.14 -5.36
CA ASP A 19 4.05 7.90 -5.50
C ASP A 19 4.17 9.10 -4.53
N ARG A 20 3.07 9.46 -3.85
CA ARG A 20 3.02 10.46 -2.77
C ARG A 20 3.19 9.86 -1.38
N GLY A 21 3.35 8.55 -1.27
CA GLY A 21 3.56 7.87 0.00
C GLY A 21 2.30 7.50 0.77
N ASP A 22 1.13 7.54 0.14
CA ASP A 22 -0.10 7.00 0.74
C ASP A 22 -0.20 5.48 0.47
N MET A 23 -0.45 4.69 1.51
CA MET A 23 -0.93 3.31 1.39
C MET A 23 -2.44 3.28 1.60
N ALA A 24 -3.18 2.77 0.63
CA ALA A 24 -4.63 2.63 0.69
C ALA A 24 -5.06 1.16 0.58
N LEU A 25 -5.96 0.75 1.47
CA LEU A 25 -6.67 -0.52 1.37
C LEU A 25 -7.99 -0.27 0.64
N VAL A 26 -8.22 -1.01 -0.44
CA VAL A 26 -9.35 -0.78 -1.34
C VAL A 26 -10.14 -2.06 -1.54
N LYS A 27 -11.46 -1.95 -1.44
CA LYS A 27 -12.40 -2.96 -1.93
C LYS A 27 -12.81 -2.58 -3.35
N ALA A 28 -12.32 -3.33 -4.32
CA ALA A 28 -12.63 -3.12 -5.73
C ALA A 28 -13.65 -4.16 -6.22
N THR A 29 -14.68 -3.69 -6.93
CA THR A 29 -15.63 -4.51 -7.70
C THR A 29 -15.71 -3.96 -9.13
N PRO A 30 -16.32 -4.67 -10.09
CA PRO A 30 -16.51 -4.13 -11.43
C PRO A 30 -17.26 -2.78 -11.46
N GLU A 31 -18.08 -2.50 -10.45
CA GLU A 31 -18.91 -1.30 -10.37
C GLU A 31 -18.24 -0.16 -9.60
N LYS A 32 -17.34 -0.45 -8.65
CA LYS A 32 -16.81 0.57 -7.74
C LYS A 32 -15.41 0.29 -7.20
N PHE A 33 -14.79 1.36 -6.74
CA PHE A 33 -13.47 1.39 -6.13
C PHE A 33 -13.57 2.10 -4.78
N ASP A 34 -13.77 1.35 -3.70
CA ASP A 34 -13.99 1.90 -2.35
C ASP A 34 -12.69 1.87 -1.54
N ILE A 35 -12.16 3.04 -1.19
CA ILE A 35 -11.05 3.15 -0.25
C ILE A 35 -11.60 2.90 1.16
N VAL A 36 -11.23 1.76 1.76
CA VAL A 36 -11.68 1.35 3.10
C VAL A 36 -10.80 1.95 4.18
N SER A 37 -9.50 2.07 3.93
CA SER A 37 -8.56 2.77 4.82
C SER A 37 -7.41 3.37 4.04
N LYS A 38 -6.77 4.40 4.63
CA LYS A 38 -5.58 5.05 4.06
C LYS A 38 -4.67 5.56 5.17
N PHE A 39 -3.36 5.37 5.00
CA PHE A 39 -2.36 5.91 5.91
C PHE A 39 -1.08 6.31 5.18
N PRO A 40 -0.31 7.28 5.70
CA PRO A 40 0.97 7.67 5.11
C PRO A 40 2.10 6.71 5.50
N ILE A 41 3.04 6.51 4.59
CA ILE A 41 4.36 5.93 4.85
C ILE A 41 5.25 7.04 5.42
N THR A 42 5.69 6.89 6.67
CA THR A 42 6.27 8.00 7.44
C THR A 42 7.79 7.93 7.61
N LEU A 43 8.43 6.83 7.20
CA LEU A 43 9.87 6.63 7.34
C LEU A 43 10.51 6.38 5.98
N GLY A 44 11.82 6.59 5.91
CA GLY A 44 12.59 6.47 4.68
C GLY A 44 12.72 7.80 3.94
N THR A 45 13.46 7.77 2.85
CA THR A 45 13.77 8.91 2.00
C THR A 45 13.57 8.55 0.54
N ASP A 46 13.57 9.58 -0.30
CA ASP A 46 13.50 9.49 -1.76
C ASP A 46 12.09 9.14 -2.29
N GLN A 47 12.00 8.41 -3.39
CA GLN A 47 10.75 8.23 -4.12
C GLN A 47 9.96 7.02 -3.60
N HIS A 48 8.64 7.15 -3.55
CA HIS A 48 7.70 6.11 -3.13
C HIS A 48 7.40 5.11 -4.27
N TRP A 49 8.41 4.36 -4.71
CA TRP A 49 8.30 3.44 -5.86
C TRP A 49 8.44 1.96 -5.51
N ALA A 50 8.58 1.63 -4.24
CA ALA A 50 8.74 0.23 -3.82
C ALA A 50 7.48 -0.58 -4.15
N HIS A 51 7.68 -1.81 -4.63
CA HIS A 51 6.60 -2.78 -4.72
C HIS A 51 6.36 -3.40 -3.33
N PRO A 52 5.16 -3.22 -2.72
CA PRO A 52 4.88 -3.80 -1.41
C PRO A 52 4.83 -5.33 -1.46
N VAL A 53 5.08 -5.99 -0.34
CA VAL A 53 5.01 -7.45 -0.23
C VAL A 53 4.20 -7.84 1.00
N ILE A 54 3.30 -8.81 0.87
CA ILE A 54 2.60 -9.41 2.00
C ILE A 54 3.19 -10.79 2.27
N TYR A 55 3.59 -11.04 3.52
CA TYR A 55 4.02 -12.36 3.97
C TYR A 55 3.54 -12.60 5.40
N LYS A 56 2.87 -13.75 5.62
CA LYS A 56 2.34 -14.18 6.94
C LYS A 56 1.56 -13.08 7.70
N GLY A 57 0.61 -12.42 7.03
CA GLY A 57 -0.23 -11.38 7.64
C GLY A 57 0.48 -10.05 7.94
N THR A 58 1.67 -9.85 7.37
CA THR A 58 2.44 -8.61 7.49
C THR A 58 2.65 -7.99 6.12
N LEU A 59 2.29 -6.72 5.99
CA LEU A 59 2.58 -5.88 4.83
C LEU A 59 3.93 -5.20 5.02
N TYR A 60 4.84 -5.42 4.10
CA TYR A 60 6.17 -4.83 4.06
C TYR A 60 6.25 -3.75 2.99
N VAL A 61 6.73 -2.58 3.38
CA VAL A 61 6.94 -1.43 2.49
C VAL A 61 8.35 -0.89 2.67
N ARG A 62 9.15 -0.95 1.61
CA ARG A 62 10.49 -0.34 1.59
C ARG A 62 10.38 1.13 1.19
N HIS A 63 11.16 2.00 1.82
CA HIS A 63 11.34 3.39 1.40
C HIS A 63 12.75 3.85 1.78
N GLY A 64 13.56 4.25 0.80
CA GLY A 64 14.99 4.47 0.99
C GLY A 64 15.66 3.26 1.68
N ASN A 65 16.41 3.51 2.76
CA ASN A 65 17.04 2.47 3.59
C ASN A 65 16.15 1.95 4.73
N THR A 66 14.87 2.29 4.75
CA THR A 66 13.92 1.82 5.78
C THR A 66 12.99 0.75 5.22
N LEU A 67 12.63 -0.22 6.07
CA LEU A 67 11.57 -1.20 5.83
C LEU A 67 10.54 -1.05 6.94
N MET A 68 9.30 -0.72 6.57
CA MET A 68 8.17 -0.69 7.49
C MET A 68 7.39 -1.99 7.38
N ALA A 69 6.88 -2.47 8.50
CA ALA A 69 6.11 -3.70 8.61
C ALA A 69 4.79 -3.38 9.34
N TYR A 70 3.67 -3.65 8.67
CA TYR A 70 2.33 -3.40 9.20
C TYR A 70 1.61 -4.74 9.37
N LYS A 71 1.10 -5.00 10.58
CA LYS A 71 0.21 -6.13 10.81
C LYS A 71 -1.14 -5.87 10.14
N ILE A 72 -1.59 -6.78 9.29
CA ILE A 72 -2.85 -6.68 8.52
C ILE A 72 -3.81 -7.84 8.80
N SER A 73 -3.47 -8.71 9.76
CA SER A 73 -4.30 -9.81 10.27
C SER A 73 -4.87 -9.58 11.66
#